data_AF-A0A662KV93-F1
#
_entry.id   AF-A0A662KV93-F1
#
_cell.length_a   1.000
_cell.length_b   1.000
_cell.length_c   1.000
_cell.angle_alpha   90.00
_cell.angle_beta   90.00
_cell.angle_gamma   90.00
#
_symmetry.space_group_name_H-M   'P 1'
#
loop_
_entity.id
_entity.type
_entity.pdbx_description
1 polymer ?
#
loop_
_entity_poly.entity_id
_entity_poly.type
_entity_poly.pdbx_seq_one_letter_code
_entity_poly.pdbx_strand_id
1 'polypeptide(L)'
;MSKGKKIRKQLKPERLIKRYGWVFHVLFGIATVIAVRVHPILPLIFFLTFVLYELDEEWYIGDHAFEELREYGAGLFLGLILAMLL
;
A
#
# COMPACT_ATOMS: atom_id res chain seq x y z
N MET A 1 -32.80 -1.59 35.40
CA MET A 1 -31.35 -1.31 35.49
C MET A 1 -30.62 -2.04 34.38
N SER A 2 -30.13 -1.27 33.40
CA SER A 2 -29.31 -1.72 32.27
C SER A 2 -27.93 -2.17 32.74
N LYS A 3 -27.50 -3.38 32.40
CA LYS A 3 -26.10 -3.80 32.52
C LYS A 3 -25.58 -4.26 31.15
N GLY A 4 -25.13 -3.26 30.39
CA GLY A 4 -23.91 -3.26 29.59
C GLY A 4 -23.48 -4.56 28.93
N LYS A 5 -24.14 -4.91 27.82
CA LYS A 5 -23.60 -5.84 26.82
C LYS A 5 -22.47 -5.13 26.06
N LYS A 6 -21.27 -5.06 26.68
CA LYS A 6 -20.04 -4.63 26.01
C LYS A 6 -19.63 -5.71 25.01
N ILE A 7 -20.30 -5.73 23.85
CA ILE A 7 -19.95 -6.57 22.72
C ILE A 7 -18.56 -6.11 22.27
N ARG A 8 -17.52 -6.89 22.57
CA ARG A 8 -16.21 -6.74 21.92
C ARG A 8 -16.46 -6.94 20.43
N LYS A 9 -16.46 -5.85 19.66
CA LYS A 9 -16.37 -5.92 18.20
C LYS A 9 -15.01 -6.54 17.89
N GLN A 10 -14.93 -7.86 17.82
CA GLN A 10 -13.80 -8.53 17.18
C GLN A 10 -13.76 -8.00 15.75
N LEU A 11 -12.74 -7.22 15.44
CA LEU A 11 -12.46 -6.80 14.07
C LEU A 11 -12.16 -8.08 13.29
N LYS A 12 -12.98 -8.36 12.29
CA LYS A 12 -12.74 -9.48 11.39
C LYS A 12 -11.36 -9.28 10.72
N PRO A 13 -10.55 -10.34 10.54
CA PRO A 13 -9.18 -10.24 10.04
C PRO A 13 -9.09 -9.47 8.71
N GLU A 14 -10.08 -9.61 7.81
CA GLU A 14 -10.13 -8.82 6.57
C GLU A 14 -10.11 -7.29 6.80
N ARG A 15 -10.71 -6.82 7.91
CA ARG A 15 -10.72 -5.39 8.27
C ARG A 15 -9.42 -4.92 8.91
N LEU A 16 -8.62 -5.84 9.47
CA LEU A 16 -7.31 -5.52 10.02
C LEU A 16 -6.28 -5.39 8.91
N ILE A 17 -6.30 -6.31 7.94
CA ILE A 17 -5.41 -6.25 6.77
C ILE A 17 -5.62 -4.93 6.03
N LYS A 18 -6.87 -4.58 5.71
CA LYS A 18 -7.22 -3.28 5.12
C LYS A 18 -6.73 -2.07 5.92
N ARG A 19 -6.82 -2.13 7.26
CA ARG A 19 -6.44 -1.01 8.12
C ARG A 19 -4.93 -0.73 8.10
N TYR A 20 -4.11 -1.73 7.78
CA TYR A 20 -2.66 -1.61 7.77
C TYR A 20 -2.04 -1.77 6.37
N GLY A 21 -2.86 -2.02 5.33
CA GLY A 21 -2.43 -2.16 3.93
C GLY A 21 -1.62 -0.96 3.44
N TRP A 22 -2.04 0.24 3.83
CA TRP A 22 -1.34 1.50 3.49
C TRP A 22 0.15 1.50 3.86
N VAL A 23 0.55 0.82 4.94
CA VAL A 23 1.96 0.72 5.32
C VAL A 23 2.73 -0.03 4.25
N PHE A 24 2.17 -1.12 3.74
CA PHE A 24 2.79 -1.90 2.67
C PHE A 24 2.83 -1.13 1.36
N HIS A 25 1.81 -0.35 1.02
CA HIS A 25 1.82 0.49 -0.19
C HIS A 25 2.94 1.54 -0.11
N VAL A 26 3.07 2.22 1.02
CA VAL A 26 4.16 3.18 1.26
C VAL A 26 5.53 2.50 1.20
N LEU A 27 5.71 1.38 1.90
CA LEU A 27 6.98 0.64 1.89
C LEU A 27 7.34 0.12 0.50
N PHE A 28 6.35 -0.34 -0.27
CA PHE A 28 6.56 -0.80 -1.64
C PHE A 28 6.96 0.37 -2.54
N GLY A 29 6.35 1.54 -2.40
CA GLY A 29 6.76 2.76 -3.11
C GLY A 29 8.20 3.16 -2.80
N ILE A 30 8.63 3.08 -1.55
CA ILE A 30 10.03 3.32 -1.16
C ILE A 30 10.96 2.30 -1.85
N ALA A 31 10.60 1.01 -1.80
CA ALA A 31 11.36 -0.06 -2.42
C ALA A 31 11.47 0.10 -3.94
N THR A 32 10.41 0.54 -4.62
CA THR A 32 10.41 0.83 -6.06
C THR A 32 11.51 1.81 -6.43
N VAL A 33 11.69 2.89 -5.67
CA VAL A 33 12.75 3.87 -5.96
C VAL A 33 14.12 3.30 -5.67
N ILE A 34 14.30 2.65 -4.51
CA ILE A 34 15.60 2.09 -4.10
C ILE A 34 16.08 1.00 -5.08
N ALA A 35 15.16 0.28 -5.73
CA ALA A 35 15.47 -0.77 -6.71
C ALA A 35 16.32 -0.28 -7.90
N VAL A 36 16.34 1.03 -8.17
CA VAL A 36 17.24 1.62 -9.20
C VAL A 36 18.72 1.33 -8.91
N ARG A 37 19.10 1.16 -7.64
CA ARG A 37 20.46 0.81 -7.20
C ARG A 37 20.83 -0.63 -7.55
N VAL A 38 19.85 -1.49 -7.78
CA VAL A 38 20.05 -2.88 -8.22
C VAL A 38 20.07 -2.96 -9.74
N HIS A 39 19.05 -2.42 -10.40
CA HIS A 39 19.00 -2.33 -11.86
C HIS A 39 18.02 -1.23 -12.29
N PRO A 40 18.37 -0.37 -13.27
CA PRO A 40 17.56 0.79 -13.64
C PRO A 40 16.16 0.46 -14.18
N ILE A 41 15.93 -0.77 -14.65
CA ILE A 41 14.60 -1.21 -15.12
C ILE A 41 13.65 -1.66 -14.00
N LEU A 42 14.17 -2.03 -12.82
CA LEU A 42 13.34 -2.58 -11.75
C LEU A 42 12.29 -1.60 -11.22
N PRO A 43 12.58 -0.29 -11.05
CA PRO A 43 11.55 0.67 -10.66
C PRO A 43 10.35 0.68 -11.61
N LEU A 44 10.59 0.56 -12.92
CA LEU A 44 9.52 0.51 -13.92
C LEU A 44 8.70 -0.79 -13.78
N ILE A 45 9.36 -1.93 -13.60
CA ILE A 45 8.69 -3.22 -13.40
C ILE A 45 7.82 -3.16 -12.14
N PHE A 46 8.36 -2.71 -11.01
CA PHE A 46 7.62 -2.65 -9.75
C PHE A 46 6.45 -1.67 -9.81
N PHE A 47 6.64 -0.52 -10.44
CA PHE A 47 5.56 0.43 -10.69
C PHE A 47 4.42 -0.20 -11.49
N LEU A 48 4.73 -0.85 -12.61
CA LEU A 48 3.71 -1.49 -13.44
C LEU A 48 3.04 -2.66 -12.72
N THR A 49 3.79 -3.49 -11.99
CA THR A 49 3.22 -4.59 -11.21
C THR A 49 2.22 -4.08 -10.17
N PHE A 50 2.58 -3.02 -9.41
CA PHE A 50 1.68 -2.44 -8.42
C PHE A 50 0.42 -1.88 -9.07
N VAL A 51 0.57 -1.04 -10.10
CA VAL A 51 -0.58 -0.42 -10.79
C VAL A 51 -1.50 -1.48 -11.39
N LEU A 52 -0.96 -2.51 -12.04
CA LEU A 52 -1.77 -3.58 -12.64
C LEU A 52 -2.49 -4.41 -11.59
N TYR A 53 -1.82 -4.69 -10.46
CA TYR A 53 -2.43 -5.41 -9.34
C TYR A 53 -3.61 -4.63 -8.74
N GLU A 54 -3.42 -3.34 -8.44
CA GLU A 54 -4.47 -2.47 -7.88
C GLU A 54 -5.67 -2.30 -8.83
N LEU A 55 -5.41 -2.18 -10.13
CA LEU A 55 -6.47 -2.08 -11.13
C LEU A 55 -7.24 -3.40 -11.29
N ASP A 56 -6.57 -4.54 -11.16
CA ASP A 56 -7.21 -5.85 -11.17
C ASP A 56 -8.09 -6.01 -9.91
N GLU A 57 -7.58 -5.66 -8.74
CA GLU A 57 -8.31 -5.70 -7.47
C GLU A 57 -9.55 -4.78 -7.51
N GLU A 58 -9.42 -3.55 -8.03
CA GLU A 58 -10.56 -2.65 -8.27
C GLU A 58 -11.62 -3.29 -9.18
N TRP A 59 -11.20 -3.94 -10.27
CA TRP A 59 -12.12 -4.49 -11.25
C TRP A 59 -12.91 -5.69 -10.72
N TYR A 60 -12.28 -6.54 -9.92
CA TYR A 60 -12.89 -7.79 -9.43
C TYR A 60 -13.49 -7.68 -8.02
N ILE A 61 -12.95 -6.82 -7.17
CA ILE A 61 -13.31 -6.69 -5.75
C ILE A 61 -14.03 -5.36 -5.48
N GLY A 62 -13.89 -4.36 -6.37
CA GLY A 62 -14.52 -3.05 -6.22
C GLY A 62 -13.96 -2.30 -5.01
N ASP A 63 -12.63 -2.27 -4.90
CA ASP A 63 -11.93 -1.71 -3.74
C ASP A 63 -11.68 -0.19 -3.83
N HIS A 64 -10.54 0.27 -3.31
CA HIS A 64 -10.15 1.68 -3.16
C HIS A 64 -8.85 1.98 -3.89
N ALA A 65 -8.72 1.53 -5.15
CA ALA A 65 -7.44 1.62 -5.88
C ALA A 65 -6.88 3.05 -5.97
N PHE A 66 -7.74 4.08 -5.96
CA PHE A 66 -7.27 5.46 -5.93
C PHE A 66 -6.56 5.83 -4.61
N GLU A 67 -7.13 5.45 -3.46
CA GLU A 67 -6.50 5.65 -2.16
C GLU A 67 -5.17 4.90 -2.05
N GLU A 68 -5.12 3.67 -2.56
CA GLU A 68 -3.95 2.78 -2.49
C GLU A 68 -2.82 3.28 -3.41
N LEU A 69 -3.14 3.74 -4.62
CA LEU A 69 -2.21 4.43 -5.50
C LEU A 69 -1.64 5.71 -4.88
N ARG A 70 -2.45 6.46 -4.12
CA ARG A 70 -1.98 7.66 -3.42
C ARG A 70 -0.99 7.31 -2.30
N GLU A 71 -1.25 6.25 -1.54
CA GLU A 71 -0.36 5.76 -0.50
C GLU A 71 0.98 5.27 -1.09
N TYR A 72 0.90 4.50 -2.17
CA TYR A 72 2.07 4.10 -2.95
C TYR A 72 2.85 5.31 -3.49
N GLY A 73 2.16 6.33 -4.00
CA GLY A 73 2.74 7.61 -4.44
C GLY A 73 3.48 8.35 -3.33
N ALA A 74 2.95 8.36 -2.10
CA ALA A 74 3.66 8.88 -0.93
C ALA A 74 4.95 8.09 -0.65
N GLY A 75 4.91 6.77 -0.81
CA GLY A 75 6.08 5.90 -0.77
C GLY A 75 7.14 6.24 -1.82
N LEU A 76 6.74 6.44 -3.09
CA LEU A 76 7.65 6.86 -4.15
C LEU A 76 8.35 8.18 -3.81
N PHE A 77 7.59 9.16 -3.31
CA PHE A 77 8.14 10.45 -2.91
C PHE A 77 9.16 10.33 -1.76
N LEU A 78 8.83 9.57 -0.72
CA LEU A 78 9.75 9.30 0.39
C LEU A 78 10.98 8.52 -0.09
N GLY A 79 10.80 7.53 -0.96
CA GLY A 79 11.88 6.76 -1.57
C GLY A 79 12.84 7.64 -2.36
N LEU A 80 12.33 8.63 -3.08
CA LEU A 80 13.16 9.61 -3.81
C LEU A 80 14.00 10.46 -2.86
N ILE A 81 13.40 10.97 -1.77
CA ILE A 81 14.14 11.72 -0.75
C ILE A 81 15.26 10.85 -0.18
N LEU A 82 14.96 9.60 0.20
CA LEU A 82 15.96 8.67 0.73
C LEU A 82 17.08 8.39 -0.30
N ALA A 83 16.72 8.18 -1.56
CA ALA A 83 17.69 7.91 -2.63
C ALA A 83 18.60 9.10 -2.95
N MET A 84 18.17 10.33 -2.65
CA MET A 84 19.01 11.54 -2.76
C MET A 84 19.97 11.72 -1.59
N LEU A 85 19.67 11.14 -0.42
CA LEU A 85 20.47 11.26 0.81
C LEU A 85 21.54 10.16 0.96
N LEU A 86 21.39 9.05 0.24
CA LEU A 86 22.26 7.86 0.26
C LEU A 86 23.17 7.79 -0.95
#